data_AF-A0A6N2XJY9-F1
#
_entry.id   AF-A0A6N2XJY9-F1
#
_cell.length_a   1.000
_cell.length_b   1.000
_cell.length_c   1.000
_cell.angle_alpha   90.00
_cell.angle_beta   90.00
_cell.angle_gamma   90.00
#
_symmetry.space_group_name_H-M   'P 1'
#
loop_
_entity.id
_entity.type
_entity.pdbx_description
1 polymer ?
#
loop_
_entity_poly.entity_id
_entity_poly.type
_entity_poly.pdbx_seq_one_letter_code
_entity_poly.pdbx_strand_id
1 'polypeptide(L)'
;MSKSKEYKAVKNFLHNELQISREMIVDIVKDEVKSIVLKTIRNTYGANDIESVVKQTLRWEIVGARQDVLWAFENEVRKMMSEIVKKEFEVSIVQKVNSKLENNETYRSSNGTELLPIYSSDE
;
A
#
# COMPACT_ATOMS: atom_id res chain seq x y z
N MET A 1 20.99 -44.39 9.55
CA MET A 1 22.41 -44.31 9.99
C MET A 1 23.45 -44.51 8.85
N SER A 2 23.10 -44.49 7.55
CA SER A 2 24.07 -44.83 6.48
C SER A 2 24.85 -43.65 5.88
N LYS A 3 24.26 -42.45 5.76
CA LYS A 3 24.87 -41.29 5.06
C LYS A 3 26.24 -40.86 5.60
N SER A 4 26.49 -41.04 6.91
CA SER A 4 27.74 -40.63 7.56
C SER A 4 28.93 -41.56 7.24
N LYS A 5 28.68 -42.86 7.04
CA LYS A 5 29.74 -43.83 6.72
C LYS A 5 30.17 -43.71 5.26
N GLU A 6 29.22 -43.59 4.34
CA GLU A 6 29.49 -43.37 2.91
C GLU A 6 30.23 -42.05 2.68
N TYR A 7 29.78 -40.95 3.31
CA TYR A 7 30.45 -39.66 3.22
C TYR A 7 31.92 -39.74 3.67
N LYS A 8 32.21 -40.43 4.77
CA LYS A 8 33.58 -40.62 5.25
C LYS A 8 34.43 -41.46 4.29
N ALA A 9 33.86 -42.53 3.72
CA ALA A 9 34.57 -43.37 2.76
C ALA A 9 34.97 -42.58 1.51
N VAL A 10 34.02 -41.83 0.94
CA VAL A 10 34.25 -40.97 -0.23
C VAL A 10 35.27 -39.87 0.08
N LYS A 11 35.14 -39.20 1.23
CA LYS A 11 36.10 -38.15 1.65
C LYS A 11 37.52 -38.71 1.79
N ASN A 12 37.67 -39.87 2.42
CA ASN A 12 38.98 -40.49 2.62
C ASN A 12 39.60 -40.95 1.29
N PHE A 13 38.79 -41.49 0.38
CA PHE A 13 39.25 -41.89 -0.95
C PHE A 13 39.75 -40.69 -1.76
N LEU A 14 38.97 -39.60 -1.80
CA LEU A 14 39.37 -38.36 -2.49
C LEU A 14 40.68 -37.78 -1.93
N HIS A 15 40.84 -37.79 -0.60
CA HIS A 15 41.99 -37.16 0.04
C HIS A 15 43.24 -38.06 0.05
N ASN A 16 43.10 -39.34 0.34
CA ASN A 16 44.23 -40.24 0.55
C ASN A 16 44.69 -40.94 -0.73
N GLU A 17 43.76 -41.38 -1.58
CA GLU A 17 44.10 -42.13 -2.79
C GLU A 17 44.28 -41.20 -4.00
N LEU A 18 43.37 -40.24 -4.16
CA LEU A 18 43.41 -39.32 -5.29
C LEU A 18 44.22 -38.04 -5.02
N GLN A 19 44.65 -37.82 -3.77
CA GLN A 19 45.35 -36.61 -3.32
C GLN A 19 44.65 -35.29 -3.71
N ILE A 20 43.33 -35.35 -3.90
CA ILE A 20 42.54 -34.18 -4.25
C ILE A 20 42.32 -33.37 -2.98
N SER A 21 42.87 -32.15 -2.97
CA SER A 21 42.62 -31.20 -1.89
C SER A 21 41.23 -30.60 -1.99
N ARG A 22 40.73 -30.10 -0.86
CA ARG A 22 39.45 -29.38 -0.83
C ARG A 22 39.54 -28.13 -1.70
N GLU A 23 40.68 -27.47 -1.71
CA GLU A 23 40.98 -26.26 -2.45
C GLU A 23 40.90 -26.52 -3.96
N MET A 24 41.44 -27.65 -4.44
CA MET A 24 41.30 -28.07 -5.84
C MET A 24 39.84 -28.26 -6.25
N ILE A 25 39.04 -28.92 -5.42
CA ILE A 25 37.61 -29.12 -5.68
C ILE A 25 36.90 -27.76 -5.73
N VAL A 26 37.21 -26.87 -4.79
CA VAL A 26 36.64 -25.53 -4.75
C VAL A 26 37.01 -24.75 -6.01
N ASP A 27 38.27 -24.78 -6.44
CA ASP A 27 38.71 -24.04 -7.63
C ASP A 27 38.05 -24.55 -8.91
N ILE A 28 37.86 -25.87 -9.06
CA ILE A 28 37.15 -26.46 -10.21
C ILE A 28 35.68 -26.01 -10.22
N VAL A 29 35.01 -26.05 -9.06
CA VAL A 29 33.55 -25.87 -8.97
C VAL A 29 33.16 -24.39 -8.87
N LYS A 30 34.06 -23.52 -8.40
CA LYS A 30 33.77 -22.11 -8.07
C LYS A 30 33.26 -21.33 -9.27
N ASP A 31 33.87 -21.47 -10.44
CA ASP A 31 33.45 -20.71 -11.62
C ASP A 31 32.08 -21.14 -12.14
N GLU A 32 31.82 -22.45 -12.08
CA GLU A 32 30.55 -23.03 -12.51
C GLU A 32 29.41 -22.66 -11.55
N VAL A 33 29.66 -22.73 -10.24
CA VAL A 33 28.74 -22.26 -9.20
C VAL A 33 28.53 -20.75 -9.29
N LYS A 34 29.58 -19.96 -9.52
CA LYS A 34 29.49 -18.51 -9.67
C LYS A 34 28.57 -18.13 -10.82
N SER A 35 28.68 -18.80 -11.97
CA SER A 35 27.80 -18.60 -13.12
C SER A 35 26.33 -18.87 -12.77
N ILE A 36 26.05 -20.01 -12.11
CA ILE A 36 24.70 -20.40 -11.68
C ILE A 36 24.12 -19.41 -10.66
N VAL A 37 24.93 -18.97 -9.70
CA VAL A 37 24.53 -18.01 -8.66
C VAL A 37 24.21 -16.65 -9.30
N LEU A 38 25.06 -16.15 -10.19
CA LEU A 38 24.82 -14.89 -10.89
C LEU A 38 23.56 -14.95 -11.76
N LYS A 39 23.35 -16.07 -12.47
CA LYS A 39 22.15 -16.27 -13.28
C LYS A 39 20.87 -16.30 -12.43
N THR A 40 20.93 -16.98 -11.28
CA THR A 40 19.82 -17.01 -10.32
C THR A 40 19.53 -15.63 -9.77
N ILE A 41 20.56 -14.89 -9.32
CA ILE A 41 20.43 -13.51 -8.83
C ILE A 41 19.79 -12.61 -9.89
N ARG A 42 20.23 -12.71 -11.14
CA ARG A 42 19.69 -11.94 -12.26
C ARG A 42 18.24 -12.28 -12.57
N ASN A 43 17.87 -13.56 -12.53
CA ASN A 43 16.50 -13.98 -12.79
C ASN A 43 15.54 -13.56 -11.68
N THR A 44 15.97 -13.64 -10.41
CA THR A 44 15.11 -13.36 -9.26
C THR A 44 15.00 -11.86 -8.95
N TYR A 45 16.11 -11.14 -9.02
CA TYR A 45 16.18 -9.73 -8.58
C TYR A 45 16.51 -8.75 -9.72
N GLY A 46 16.72 -9.22 -10.96
CA GLY A 46 17.12 -8.35 -12.07
C GLY A 46 18.52 -7.73 -11.90
N ALA A 47 19.33 -8.25 -10.98
CA ALA A 47 20.64 -7.70 -10.62
C ALA A 47 21.79 -8.57 -11.12
N ASN A 48 22.97 -7.98 -11.31
CA ASN A 48 24.16 -8.70 -11.81
C ASN A 48 25.18 -9.02 -10.70
N ASP A 49 24.90 -8.62 -9.46
CA ASP A 49 25.78 -8.81 -8.31
C ASP A 49 24.98 -8.72 -7.00
N ILE A 50 25.57 -9.20 -5.91
CA ILE A 50 24.95 -9.28 -4.58
C ILE A 50 24.74 -7.89 -3.97
N GLU A 51 25.63 -6.94 -4.20
CA GLU A 51 25.52 -5.58 -3.65
C GLU A 51 24.28 -4.88 -4.21
N SER A 52 24.03 -5.05 -5.51
CA SER A 52 22.84 -4.58 -6.19
C SER A 52 21.56 -5.22 -5.65
N VAL A 53 21.58 -6.52 -5.32
CA VAL A 53 20.45 -7.19 -4.64
C VAL A 53 20.20 -6.56 -3.27
N VAL A 54 21.25 -6.42 -2.45
CA VAL A 54 21.13 -5.85 -1.10
C VAL A 54 20.60 -4.41 -1.16
N LYS A 55 21.11 -3.58 -2.07
CA LYS A 55 20.63 -2.21 -2.28
C LYS A 55 19.16 -2.18 -2.72
N GLN A 56 18.75 -3.07 -3.62
CA GLN A 56 17.36 -3.14 -4.05
C GLN A 56 16.43 -3.61 -2.93
N THR A 57 16.79 -4.65 -2.18
CA THR A 57 16.00 -5.14 -1.04
C THR A 57 15.83 -4.05 0.02
N LEU A 58 16.92 -3.37 0.41
CA LEU A 58 16.86 -2.25 1.35
C LEU A 58 16.01 -1.09 0.82
N ARG A 59 16.13 -0.77 -0.47
CA ARG A 59 15.29 0.27 -1.10
C ARG A 59 13.82 -0.14 -1.08
N TRP A 60 13.50 -1.40 -1.36
CA TRP A 60 12.13 -1.92 -1.32
C TRP A 60 11.55 -1.89 0.10
N GLU A 61 12.31 -2.27 1.13
CA GLU A 61 11.86 -2.17 2.52
C GLU A 61 11.62 -0.71 2.93
N ILE A 62 12.57 0.18 2.64
CA ILE A 62 12.48 1.58 3.05
C ILE A 62 11.39 2.33 2.26
N VAL A 63 11.32 2.13 0.95
CA VAL A 63 10.33 2.79 0.09
C VAL A 63 8.95 2.17 0.25
N GLY A 64 8.85 0.84 0.36
CA GLY A 64 7.58 0.15 0.62
C GLY A 64 6.95 0.63 1.93
N ALA A 65 7.74 0.67 3.01
CA ALA A 65 7.26 1.21 4.29
C ALA A 65 6.85 2.69 4.20
N ARG A 66 7.53 3.50 3.37
CA ARG A 66 7.12 4.91 3.14
C ARG A 66 5.83 5.02 2.33
N GLN A 67 5.65 4.17 1.32
CA GLN A 67 4.48 4.19 0.46
C GLN A 67 3.21 3.85 1.25
N ASP A 68 3.29 2.87 2.16
CA ASP A 68 2.19 2.48 3.03
C ASP A 68 1.81 3.60 4.01
N VAL A 69 2.80 4.29 4.58
CA VAL A 69 2.57 5.45 5.46
C VAL A 69 1.97 6.63 4.69
N LEU A 70 2.46 6.91 3.48
CA LEU A 70 1.92 7.98 2.64
C LEU A 70 0.45 7.71 2.27
N TRP A 71 0.16 6.47 1.87
CA TRP A 71 -1.19 6.05 1.52
C TRP A 71 -2.14 6.13 2.73
N ALA A 72 -1.70 5.66 3.90
CA ALA A 72 -2.49 5.76 5.13
C ALA A 72 -2.77 7.21 5.53
N PHE A 73 -1.77 8.08 5.43
CA PHE A 73 -1.90 9.51 5.71
C PHE A 73 -2.84 10.20 4.71
N GLU A 74 -2.67 9.97 3.41
CA GLU A 74 -3.56 10.50 2.36
C GLU A 74 -5.01 10.07 2.59
N ASN A 75 -5.24 8.82 3.01
CA ASN A 75 -6.57 8.31 3.27
C ASN A 75 -7.23 9.01 4.47
N GLU A 76 -6.50 9.24 5.57
CA GLU A 76 -7.04 9.95 6.73
C GLU A 76 -7.29 11.43 6.44
N VAL A 77 -6.38 12.12 5.74
CA VAL A 77 -6.61 13.50 5.30
C VAL A 77 -7.85 13.60 4.42
N ARG A 78 -8.05 12.65 3.50
CA ARG A 78 -9.24 12.61 2.63
C ARG A 78 -10.54 12.42 3.42
N LYS A 79 -10.54 11.55 4.44
CA LYS A 79 -11.71 11.36 5.33
C LYS A 79 -12.03 12.64 6.07
N MET A 80 -11.04 13.25 6.73
CA MET A 80 -11.21 14.50 7.46
C MET A 80 -11.76 15.61 6.56
N MET A 81 -11.19 15.80 5.37
CA MET A 81 -11.68 16.81 4.43
C MET A 81 -13.09 16.52 3.94
N SER A 82 -13.43 15.25 3.72
CA SER A 82 -14.80 14.87 3.33
C SER A 82 -15.81 15.16 4.43
N GLU A 83 -15.46 14.95 5.70
CA GLU A 83 -16.31 15.30 6.83
C GLU A 83 -16.48 16.80 7.01
N ILE A 84 -15.39 17.56 6.87
CA ILE A 84 -15.43 19.03 6.92
C ILE A 84 -16.37 19.55 5.83
N VAL A 85 -16.19 19.10 4.58
CA VAL A 85 -17.04 19.54 3.45
C VAL A 85 -18.50 19.17 3.70
N LYS A 86 -18.80 17.97 4.22
CA LYS A 86 -20.18 17.59 4.56
C LYS A 86 -20.79 18.50 5.61
N LYS A 87 -20.07 18.75 6.71
CA LYS A 87 -20.53 19.64 7.78
C LYS A 87 -20.78 21.07 7.30
N GLU A 88 -19.84 21.64 6.55
CA GLU A 88 -19.97 22.99 5.99
C GLU A 88 -21.16 23.09 5.02
N PHE A 89 -21.38 22.06 4.20
CA PHE A 89 -22.51 22.01 3.29
C PHE A 89 -23.85 21.87 4.01
N GLU A 90 -23.93 21.04 5.05
CA GLU A 90 -25.11 20.92 5.92
C GLU A 90 -25.44 22.25 6.61
N VAL A 91 -24.44 22.92 7.19
CA VAL A 91 -24.61 24.24 7.83
C VAL A 91 -25.13 25.27 6.83
N SER A 92 -24.59 25.31 5.61
CA SER A 92 -25.03 26.23 4.55
C SER A 92 -26.49 25.98 4.13
N ILE A 93 -26.90 24.71 4.02
CA ILE A 93 -28.29 24.35 3.72
C ILE A 93 -29.22 24.83 4.84
N VAL A 94 -28.88 24.56 6.11
CA VAL A 94 -29.68 24.95 7.28
C VAL A 94 -29.85 26.47 7.35
N GLN A 95 -28.77 27.23 7.17
CA GLN A 95 -28.82 28.70 7.15
C GLN A 95 -29.72 29.22 6.02
N LYS A 96 -29.61 28.66 4.82
CA LYS A 96 -30.43 29.05 3.67
C LYS A 96 -31.90 28.74 3.88
N VAL A 97 -32.23 27.61 4.50
CA VAL A 97 -33.62 27.25 4.84
C VAL A 97 -34.19 28.19 5.91
N ASN A 98 -33.44 28.43 7.00
CA ASN A 98 -33.88 29.32 8.08
C ASN A 98 -34.11 30.75 7.59
N SER A 99 -33.19 31.29 6.77
CA SER A 99 -33.35 32.62 6.17
C SER A 99 -34.62 32.74 5.29
N LYS A 100 -35.04 31.66 4.62
CA LYS A 100 -36.29 31.66 3.82
C LYS A 100 -37.53 31.59 4.70
N LEU A 101 -37.46 30.89 5.83
CA LEU A 101 -38.55 30.80 6.80
C LEU A 101 -38.77 32.14 7.51
N GLU A 102 -37.71 32.80 7.99
CA GLU A 102 -37.78 34.11 8.63
C GLU A 102 -38.35 35.19 7.69
N ASN A 103 -37.93 35.17 6.42
CA ASN A 103 -38.50 36.07 5.42
C ASN A 103 -40.01 35.82 5.24
N ASN A 104 -40.44 34.56 5.16
CA ASN A 104 -41.86 34.21 4.99
C ASN A 104 -42.73 34.53 6.22
N GLU A 105 -42.20 34.38 7.43
CA GLU A 105 -42.91 34.76 8.67
C GLU A 105 -43.05 36.28 8.79
N THR A 106 -42.06 37.03 8.34
CA THR A 106 -42.13 38.50 8.26
C THR A 106 -43.23 38.95 7.30
N TYR A 107 -43.37 38.29 6.14
CA TYR A 107 -44.49 38.54 5.21
C TYR A 107 -45.86 38.19 5.81
N ARG A 108 -45.94 37.12 6.62
CA ARG A 108 -47.19 36.70 7.28
C ARG A 108 -47.60 37.62 8.43
N SER A 109 -46.65 38.13 9.22
CA SER A 109 -46.94 39.07 10.31
C SER A 109 -47.29 40.48 9.82
N SER A 110 -46.90 40.83 8.59
CA SER A 110 -47.22 42.12 7.96
C SER A 110 -48.63 42.18 7.38
N ASN A 111 -49.23 41.02 7.08
CA ASN A 111 -50.57 40.90 6.52
C ASN A 111 -51.51 40.29 7.57
N GLY A 112 -51.98 41.15 8.48
CA GLY A 112 -53.06 40.83 9.40
C GLY A 112 -54.30 40.32 8.66
N THR A 113 -54.86 39.25 9.21
CA THR A 113 -56.19 38.65 8.96
C THR A 113 -57.17 39.51 8.16
N GLU A 114 -57.51 39.05 6.94
CA GLU A 114 -58.86 39.15 6.41
C GLU A 114 -59.23 37.83 5.69
N LEU A 115 -60.14 37.07 6.33
CA LEU A 115 -60.89 35.99 5.68
C LEU A 115 -62.12 36.61 5.02
N LEU A 116 -62.24 36.54 3.69
CA LEU A 116 -63.47 36.86 2.94
C LEU A 116 -63.49 36.11 1.60
N PRO A 117 -64.68 35.84 1.02
CA PRO A 117 -65.40 34.59 1.16
C PRO A 117 -65.33 33.72 -0.11
N ILE A 118 -65.67 32.45 0.06
CA ILE A 118 -65.91 31.50 -1.03
C ILE A 118 -67.14 32.00 -1.81
N TYR A 119 -66.94 32.63 -2.96
CA TYR A 119 -68.00 32.75 -3.96
C TYR A 119 -68.07 31.45 -4.74
N SER A 120 -69.02 30.60 -4.32
CA SER A 120 -69.79 29.82 -5.28
C SER A 120 -70.54 30.83 -6.15
N SER A 121 -70.50 30.65 -7.46
CA SER A 121 -71.48 31.27 -8.36
C SER A 121 -72.05 30.13 -9.17
N ASP A 122 -73.30 29.87 -8.81
CA ASP A 122 -74.22 28.87 -9.31
C ASP A 122 -74.61 29.15 -10.77
N GLU A 123 -75.18 28.13 -11.42
CA GLU A 123 -76.46 28.34 -12.12
C GLU A 123 -77.60 27.94 -11.17
#